data_AF-A0A822HH66-F1
#
_entry.id   AF-A0A822HH66-F1
#
_cell.length_a   1.000
_cell.length_b   1.000
_cell.length_c   1.000
_cell.angle_alpha   90.00
_cell.angle_beta   90.00
_cell.angle_gamma   90.00
#
_symmetry.space_group_name_H-M   'P 1'
#
loop_
_entity.id
_entity.type
_entity.pdbx_description
1 polymer ?
#
loop_
_entity_poly.entity_id
_entity_poly.type
_entity_poly.pdbx_seq_one_letter_code
_entity_poly.pdbx_strand_id
1 'polypeptide(L)'
;TDQFLIKPIGLAFHEVTGSSLVKIDSNGSIIDPGSTTFGINALSFSLYSFVYKYRPDINCIIHIQIPSVTAVSAMKCGLLSLSQESLICGQTSTHLINIDLTTNHLSIDENIQQSIS
;
A
#
# COMPACT_ATOMS: atom_id res chain seq x y z
N THR A 1 -7.90 16.48 11.12
CA THR A 1 -6.73 15.58 11.04
C THR A 1 -7.16 14.35 10.32
N ASP A 2 -6.50 13.98 9.22
CA ASP A 2 -6.84 12.79 8.45
C ASP A 2 -6.51 11.53 9.27
N GLN A 3 -7.40 10.55 9.23
CA GLN A 3 -7.31 9.33 10.03
C GLN A 3 -7.49 8.13 9.12
N PHE A 4 -6.63 7.13 9.30
CA PHE A 4 -6.60 5.93 8.48
C PHE A 4 -6.73 4.68 9.36
N LEU A 5 -7.32 3.62 8.81
CA LEU A 5 -7.35 2.30 9.43
C LEU A 5 -6.34 1.40 8.72
N ILE A 6 -5.50 0.73 9.50
CA ILE A 6 -4.52 -0.22 8.99
C ILE A 6 -4.58 -1.53 9.76
N LYS A 7 -4.32 -2.62 9.06
CA LYS A 7 -4.09 -3.92 9.67
C LYS A 7 -2.81 -3.88 10.52
N PRO A 8 -2.83 -4.39 11.77
CA PRO A 8 -1.62 -4.50 12.59
C PRO A 8 -0.60 -5.50 12.01
N ILE A 9 0.67 -5.28 12.34
CA ILE A 9 1.75 -6.21 12.02
C ILE A 9 1.67 -7.45 12.92
N GLY A 10 1.88 -8.64 12.37
CA GLY A 10 1.88 -9.89 13.14
C GLY A 10 0.57 -10.69 13.11
N LEU A 11 -0.57 -10.09 12.75
CA LEU A 11 -1.80 -10.85 12.48
C LEU A 11 -1.80 -11.41 11.05
N ALA A 12 -2.32 -12.62 10.85
CA ALA A 12 -2.72 -13.10 9.53
C ALA A 12 -4.02 -12.40 9.08
N PHE A 13 -4.25 -12.27 7.76
CA PHE A 13 -5.44 -11.56 7.25
C PHE A 13 -6.77 -12.14 7.73
N HIS A 14 -6.85 -13.46 7.93
CA HIS A 14 -8.06 -14.12 8.43
C HIS A 14 -8.29 -13.93 9.94
N GLU A 15 -7.29 -13.46 10.69
CA GLU A 15 -7.40 -13.13 12.11
C GLU A 15 -7.82 -11.67 12.33
N VAL A 16 -7.81 -10.86 11.26
CA VAL A 16 -8.18 -9.45 11.33
C VAL A 16 -9.69 -9.33 11.49
N THR A 17 -10.09 -8.62 12.54
CA THR A 17 -11.47 -8.21 12.81
C THR A 17 -11.57 -6.68 12.78
N GLY A 18 -12.79 -6.15 12.72
CA GLY A 18 -13.02 -4.70 12.76
C GLY A 18 -12.44 -4.03 14.01
N SER A 19 -12.46 -4.70 15.17
CA SER A 19 -11.89 -4.17 16.41
C SER A 19 -10.36 -4.26 16.45
N SER A 20 -9.74 -5.17 15.71
CA SER A 20 -8.28 -5.33 15.67
C SER A 20 -7.57 -4.31 14.77
N LEU A 21 -8.31 -3.50 14.00
CA LEU A 21 -7.72 -2.47 13.15
C LEU A 21 -7.13 -1.35 14.00
N VAL A 22 -5.96 -0.88 13.59
CA VAL A 22 -5.26 0.22 14.24
C VAL A 22 -5.60 1.52 13.51
N LYS A 23 -6.02 2.53 14.25
CA LYS A 23 -6.30 3.86 13.74
C LYS A 23 -5.07 4.74 13.92
N ILE A 24 -4.68 5.40 12.84
CA ILE A 24 -3.46 6.21 12.77
C ILE A 24 -3.73 7.57 12.14
N ASP A 25 -2.87 8.54 12.45
CA ASP A 25 -2.87 9.84 11.78
C ASP A 25 -2.09 9.82 10.46
N SER A 26 -2.09 10.94 9.74
CA SER A 26 -1.33 11.12 8.48
C SER A 26 0.18 10.97 8.63
N ASN A 27 0.73 11.07 9.85
CA ASN A 27 2.14 10.91 10.14
C ASN A 27 2.50 9.46 10.53
N GLY A 28 1.52 8.57 10.64
CA GLY A 28 1.70 7.18 11.05
C GLY A 28 1.74 6.99 12.57
N SER A 29 1.38 8.01 13.35
CA SER A 29 1.24 7.89 14.79
C SER A 29 -0.06 7.19 15.14
N ILE A 30 -0.01 6.25 16.08
CA ILE A 30 -1.20 5.51 16.53
C ILE A 30 -2.07 6.43 17.37
N ILE A 31 -3.30 6.64 16.91
CA ILE A 31 -4.35 7.37 17.65
C ILE A 31 -5.08 6.39 18.57
N ASP A 32 -5.38 5.20 18.06
CA ASP A 32 -6.16 4.19 18.76
C ASP A 32 -5.72 2.80 18.27
N PRO A 33 -5.18 1.94 19.15
CA PRO A 33 -4.68 0.62 18.79
C PRO A 33 -5.82 -0.41 18.58
N GLY A 34 -7.08 -0.04 18.81
CA GLY A 34 -8.19 -0.98 18.76
C GLY A 34 -8.07 -2.03 19.89
N SER A 35 -8.35 -3.29 19.57
CA SER A 35 -8.28 -4.41 20.50
C SER A 35 -6.94 -5.16 20.46
N THR A 36 -5.92 -4.62 19.79
CA THR A 36 -4.61 -5.27 19.64
C THR A 36 -3.50 -4.50 20.35
N THR A 37 -2.45 -5.20 20.75
CA THR A 37 -1.19 -4.61 21.25
C THR A 37 -0.11 -4.57 20.18
N PHE A 38 -0.41 -5.05 18.96
CA PHE A 38 0.52 -5.05 17.85
C PHE A 38 0.65 -3.66 17.23
N GLY A 39 1.83 -3.36 16.69
CA GLY A 39 2.11 -2.12 16.00
C GLY A 39 1.65 -2.10 14.54
N ILE A 40 2.13 -1.09 13.82
CA ILE A 40 1.93 -0.96 12.37
C ILE A 40 3.26 -1.19 11.64
N ASN A 41 3.19 -1.54 10.35
CA ASN A 41 4.37 -1.48 9.49
C ASN A 41 4.58 -0.05 8.99
N ALA A 42 5.47 0.70 9.64
CA ALA A 42 5.75 2.10 9.31
C ALA A 42 6.27 2.29 7.87
N LEU A 43 7.08 1.36 7.36
CA LEU A 43 7.61 1.43 5.99
C LEU A 43 6.48 1.31 4.96
N SER A 44 5.57 0.35 5.14
CA SER A 44 4.41 0.21 4.25
C SER A 44 3.47 1.41 4.36
N PHE A 45 3.25 1.94 5.56
CA PHE A 45 2.39 3.09 5.74
C PHE A 45 2.95 4.36 5.10
N SER A 46 4.27 4.56 5.09
CA SER A 46 4.91 5.71 4.43
C SER A 46 4.60 5.77 2.92
N LEU A 47 4.43 4.62 2.26
CA LEU A 47 4.02 4.57 0.86
C LEU A 47 2.54 4.95 0.71
N TYR A 48 1.68 4.44 1.59
CA TYR A 48 0.25 4.73 1.55
C TYR A 48 -0.04 6.20 1.84
N SER A 49 0.67 6.80 2.81
CA SER A 49 0.53 8.22 3.14
C SER A 49 0.92 9.13 1.97
N PHE A 50 1.93 8.73 1.17
CA PHE A 50 2.28 9.43 -0.05
C PHE A 50 1.12 9.40 -1.06
N VAL A 51 0.53 8.23 -1.30
CA VAL A 51 -0.62 8.10 -2.22
C VAL A 51 -1.80 8.95 -1.74
N TYR A 52 -2.19 8.86 -0.46
CA TYR A 52 -3.29 9.67 0.08
C TYR A 52 -3.02 11.18 0.02
N LYS A 53 -1.76 11.60 0.16
CA LYS A 53 -1.37 13.01 0.06
C LYS A 53 -1.53 13.58 -1.34
N TYR A 54 -1.18 12.81 -2.38
CA TYR A 54 -1.25 13.28 -3.78
C TYR A 54 -2.58 12.92 -4.47
N ARG A 55 -3.32 11.95 -3.94
CA ARG A 55 -4.65 11.54 -4.43
C ARG A 55 -5.69 11.52 -3.31
N PRO A 56 -6.16 12.71 -2.90
CA PRO A 56 -7.16 12.84 -1.84
C PRO A 56 -8.53 12.27 -2.21
N ASP A 57 -8.76 11.92 -3.47
CA ASP A 57 -9.95 11.20 -3.96
C ASP A 57 -9.93 9.70 -3.61
N ILE A 58 -8.77 9.13 -3.24
CA ILE A 58 -8.63 7.73 -2.87
C ILE A 58 -8.94 7.56 -1.38
N ASN A 59 -9.86 6.65 -1.07
CA ASN A 59 -10.26 6.34 0.32
C ASN A 59 -9.79 4.97 0.82
N CYS A 60 -9.26 4.13 -0.08
CA CYS A 60 -8.82 2.78 0.25
C CYS A 60 -7.68 2.35 -0.67
N ILE A 61 -6.65 1.75 -0.06
CA ILE A 61 -5.52 1.15 -0.77
C ILE A 61 -5.47 -0.33 -0.39
N ILE A 62 -5.46 -1.20 -1.40
CA ILE A 62 -5.32 -2.64 -1.23
C ILE A 62 -3.97 -3.05 -1.83
N HIS A 63 -3.04 -3.46 -0.97
CA HIS A 63 -1.74 -3.97 -1.38
C HIS A 63 -1.75 -5.51 -1.32
N ILE A 64 -1.48 -6.15 -2.45
CA ILE A 64 -1.50 -7.60 -2.61
C ILE A 64 -0.14 -8.07 -3.10
N GLN A 65 0.42 -9.06 -2.42
CA GLN A 65 1.68 -9.70 -2.80
C GLN A 65 1.46 -11.20 -2.97
N ILE A 66 0.91 -11.58 -4.12
CA ILE A 66 0.77 -12.99 -4.52
C ILE A 66 1.69 -13.31 -5.70
N PRO A 67 2.19 -14.55 -5.83
CA PRO A 67 3.20 -14.90 -6.84
C PRO A 67 2.83 -14.54 -8.28
N SER A 68 1.56 -14.73 -8.66
CA SER A 68 1.07 -14.39 -10.01
C SER A 68 1.11 -12.89 -10.29
N VAL A 69 0.70 -12.06 -9.34
CA VAL A 69 0.76 -10.59 -9.46
C VAL A 69 2.20 -10.11 -9.50
N THR A 70 3.07 -10.66 -8.64
CA THR A 70 4.49 -10.33 -8.63
C THR A 70 5.16 -10.71 -9.97
N ALA A 71 4.86 -11.90 -10.50
CA ALA A 71 5.39 -12.34 -11.79
C ALA A 71 4.98 -11.38 -12.92
N VAL A 72 3.69 -11.02 -13.02
CA VAL A 72 3.18 -10.08 -14.03
C VAL A 72 3.81 -8.69 -13.85
N SER A 73 3.97 -8.21 -12.61
CA SER A 73 4.59 -6.91 -12.34
C SER A 73 6.06 -6.81 -12.77
N ALA A 74 6.77 -7.95 -12.79
CA ALA A 74 8.16 -8.03 -13.22
C ALA A 74 8.32 -8.19 -14.74
N MET A 75 7.24 -8.47 -15.47
CA MET A 75 7.27 -8.61 -16.93
C MET A 75 7.30 -7.24 -17.61
N LYS A 76 8.10 -7.10 -18.67
CA LYS A 76 8.20 -5.86 -19.45
C LYS A 76 6.85 -5.39 -20.02
N CYS A 77 5.96 -6.32 -20.33
CA CYS A 77 4.63 -6.01 -20.86
C CYS A 77 3.58 -5.65 -19.81
N GLY A 78 3.86 -5.85 -18.51
CA GLY A 78 2.89 -5.67 -17.45
C GLY A 78 1.63 -6.52 -17.63
N LEU A 79 0.49 -6.02 -17.15
CA LEU A 79 -0.81 -6.66 -17.28
C LEU A 79 -1.41 -6.45 -18.67
N LEU A 80 -1.59 -7.53 -19.43
CA LEU A 80 -2.21 -7.49 -20.76
C LEU A 80 -3.74 -7.65 -20.68
N SER A 81 -4.47 -6.94 -21.54
CA SER A 81 -5.94 -7.03 -21.68
C SER A 81 -6.40 -8.28 -22.42
N LEU A 82 -6.01 -9.47 -21.94
CA LEU A 82 -6.32 -10.77 -22.57
C LEU A 82 -7.59 -11.44 -22.03
N SER A 83 -8.12 -10.99 -20.88
CA SER A 83 -9.32 -11.56 -20.27
C SER A 83 -10.28 -10.47 -19.81
N GLN A 84 -11.52 -10.86 -19.50
CA GLN A 84 -12.52 -9.93 -18.98
C GLN A 84 -12.07 -9.30 -17.66
N GLU A 85 -11.39 -10.06 -16.81
CA GLU A 85 -10.87 -9.60 -15.52
C GLU A 85 -9.78 -8.55 -15.72
N SER A 86 -8.86 -8.75 -16.67
CA SER A 86 -7.81 -7.75 -16.92
C SER A 86 -8.34 -6.49 -17.60
N LEU A 87 -9.43 -6.58 -18.35
CA LEU A 87 -10.16 -5.41 -18.85
C LEU A 87 -10.84 -4.64 -17.71
N ILE A 88 -11.42 -5.32 -16.71
CA ILE A 88 -12.05 -4.67 -15.55
C ILE A 88 -11.01 -3.92 -14.70
N CYS A 89 -9.79 -4.46 -14.55
CA CYS A 89 -8.70 -3.75 -13.90
C CYS A 89 -8.35 -2.42 -14.60
N GLY A 90 -8.61 -2.32 -15.90
CA GLY A 90 -8.40 -1.10 -16.68
C GLY A 90 -6.92 -0.76 -16.83
N GLN A 91 -6.62 0.54 -16.86
CA GLN A 91 -5.27 1.03 -17.04
C GLN A 91 -4.46 0.86 -15.75
N THR A 92 -3.35 0.11 -15.83
CA THR A 92 -2.44 -0.12 -14.71
C THR A 92 -1.13 0.65 -14.90
N SER A 93 -0.66 1.30 -13.84
CA SER A 93 0.69 1.87 -13.79
C SER A 93 1.67 0.88 -13.17
N THR A 94 2.90 0.81 -13.69
CA THR A 94 3.99 -0.01 -13.14
C THR A 94 5.10 0.87 -12.60
N HIS A 95 5.61 0.51 -11.42
CA HIS A 95 6.68 1.26 -10.75
C HIS A 95 7.79 0.31 -10.30
N LEU A 96 9.03 0.67 -10.63
CA LEU A 96 10.21 0.00 -10.09
C LEU A 96 10.42 0.50 -8.66
N ILE A 97 10.44 -0.43 -7.71
CA ILE A 97 10.77 -0.12 -6.32
C ILE A 97 12.29 -0.23 -6.20
N ASN A 98 12.97 0.89 -5.97
CA ASN A 98 14.39 0.90 -5.67
C ASN A 98 14.58 0.84 -4.14
N ILE A 99 14.88 -0.35 -3.61
CA ILE A 99 15.18 -0.52 -2.19
C ILE A 99 16.67 -0.25 -2.01
N ASP A 100 17.02 0.96 -1.58
CA ASP A 100 18.37 1.22 -1.12
C ASP A 100 18.58 0.54 0.24
N LEU A 101 19.35 -0.56 0.25
CA LEU A 101 19.65 -1.34 1.46
C LEU A 101 20.60 -0.61 2.42
N THR A 102 21.17 0.55 2.02
CA THR A 102 22.14 1.30 2.83
C THR A 102 21.50 2.34 3.74
N THR A 103 20.32 2.83 3.37
CA THR A 103 19.51 3.74 4.18
C THR A 103 18.20 3.04 4.50
N ASN A 104 17.88 2.81 5.77
CA ASN A 104 16.54 2.34 6.21
C ASN A 104 15.41 3.36 5.91
N HIS A 105 15.58 4.16 4.87
CA HIS A 105 14.71 5.18 4.34
C HIS A 105 14.33 4.73 2.94
N LEU A 106 13.05 4.43 2.69
CA LEU A 106 12.60 4.21 1.32
C LEU A 106 12.73 5.55 0.59
N SER A 107 13.66 5.63 -0.35
CA SER A 107 13.69 6.67 -1.37
C SER A 107 12.51 6.40 -2.31
N ILE A 108 11.35 7.00 -2.03
CA ILE A 108 10.24 7.01 -2.97
C ILE A 108 10.67 7.92 -4.12
N ASP A 109 11.12 7.31 -5.22
CA ASP A 109 11.59 8.04 -6.41
C ASP A 109 10.52 9.03 -6.90
N GLU A 110 10.94 10.20 -7.37
CA GLU A 110 10.10 11.26 -7.97
C GLU A 110 9.16 10.73 -9.07
N ASN A 111 9.48 9.58 -9.66
CA ASN A 111 8.67 8.85 -10.63
C ASN A 111 7.28 8.42 -10.13
N ILE A 112 7.12 8.15 -8.82
CA ILE A 112 5.81 7.80 -8.25
C ILE A 112 4.90 9.05 -8.20
N GLN A 113 5.47 10.24 -7.99
CA GLN A 113 4.72 11.50 -7.96
C GLN A 113 4.08 11.83 -9.32
N GLN A 114 4.80 11.57 -10.42
CA GLN A 114 4.37 11.90 -11.78
C GLN A 114 3.31 10.94 -12.34
N SER A 115 3.18 9.74 -11.78
CA SER A 115 2.15 8.77 -12.19
C SER A 115 0.93 8.74 -11.28
N ILE A 116 1.03 9.28 -10.07
CA ILE A 116 -0.10 9.43 -9.15
C ILE A 116 -0.91 10.70 -9.50
N SER A 117 -0.28 11.69 -10.15
CA SER A 117 -0.92 12.89 -10.72
C SER A 117 -1.69 12.57 -12.00
#